data_AF-A0A8D0CXA4-F1
#
_entry.id   AF-A0A8D0CXA4-F1
#
_cell.length_a   1.000
_cell.length_b   1.000
_cell.length_c   1.000
_cell.angle_alpha   90.00
_cell.angle_beta   90.00
_cell.angle_gamma   90.00
#
_symmetry.space_group_name_H-M   'P 1'
#
loop_
_entity.id
_entity.type
_entity.pdbx_description
1 polymer ?
#
loop_
_entity_poly.entity_id
_entity_poly.type
_entity_poly.pdbx_seq_one_letter_code
_entity_poly.pdbx_strand_id
1 'polypeptide(L)' 'MGVLGEKLLKELSEDACVITSRFPFPNWPQQASVGSGLDQTFAYDFSNVRSHLRKVPKTLWVILFLALSFSTA' A
#
# COMPACT_ATOMS: atom_id res chain seq x y z
N MET A 1 -2.40 11.22 -6.56
CA MET A 1 -2.73 10.03 -7.37
C MET A 1 -3.28 8.96 -6.45
N GLY A 2 -4.53 8.51 -6.63
CA GLY A 2 -5.09 7.50 -5.72
C GLY A 2 -6.55 7.11 -5.90
N VAL A 3 -7.19 7.41 -7.04
CA VAL A 3 -8.64 7.19 -7.22
C VAL A 3 -9.02 5.72 -7.04
N LEU A 4 -8.16 4.78 -7.47
CA LEU A 4 -8.46 3.35 -7.40
C LEU A 4 -8.41 2.82 -5.96
N GLY A 5 -7.38 3.18 -5.19
CA GLY A 5 -7.27 2.74 -3.79
C GLY A 5 -8.42 3.25 -2.94
N GLU A 6 -8.80 4.52 -3.09
CA GLU A 6 -9.92 5.12 -2.35
C GLU A 6 -11.27 4.50 -2.73
N LYS A 7 -11.49 4.22 -4.03
CA LYS A 7 -12.70 3.54 -4.49
C LYS A 7 -12.77 2.11 -3.96
N LEU A 8 -11.68 1.36 -4.06
CA LEU A 8 -11.63 0.00 -3.53
C LEU A 8 -11.90 -0.01 -2.02
N LEU A 9 -11.35 0.93 -1.25
CA LEU A 9 -11.63 1.07 0.19
C LEU A 9 -13.09 1.36 0.52
N LYS A 10 -13.80 2.07 -0.36
CA LYS A 10 -15.21 2.41 -0.19
C LYS A 10 -16.13 1.25 -0.60
N GLU A 11 -15.79 0.54 -1.68
CA GLU A 11 -16.64 -0.49 -2.28
C GLU A 11 -16.40 -1.90 -1.70
N LEU A 12 -15.17 -2.23 -1.24
CA LEU A 12 -14.88 -3.55 -0.68
C LEU A 12 -15.20 -3.63 0.82
N SER A 13 -15.59 -4.83 1.23
CA SER A 13 -15.80 -5.18 2.64
C SER A 13 -14.47 -5.36 3.39
N GLU A 14 -14.52 -5.40 4.72
CA GLU A 14 -13.34 -5.57 5.58
C GLU A 14 -12.65 -6.93 5.43
N ASP A 15 -13.40 -7.97 5.06
CA ASP A 15 -12.87 -9.33 4.84
C ASP A 15 -12.37 -9.56 3.41
N ALA A 16 -12.31 -8.52 2.58
CA ALA A 16 -11.92 -8.67 1.20
C ALA A 16 -10.39 -8.69 1.02
N CYS A 17 -9.92 -9.46 0.03
CA CYS A 17 -8.52 -9.44 -0.40
C CYS A 17 -8.43 -8.88 -1.82
N VAL A 18 -7.51 -7.95 -2.04
CA VAL A 18 -7.16 -7.47 -3.38
C VAL A 18 -5.83 -8.07 -3.76
N ILE A 19 -5.81 -8.72 -4.92
CA ILE A 19 -4.61 -9.26 -5.52
C ILE A 19 -4.30 -8.43 -6.74
N THR A 20 -3.09 -7.87 -6.81
CA THR A 20 -2.63 -7.14 -8.00
C THR A 20 -1.39 -7.80 -8.57
N SER A 21 -1.33 -7.88 -9.90
CA SER A 21 -0.11 -8.24 -10.60
C SER A 21 0.47 -6.98 -11.25
N ARG A 22 1.79 -6.82 -11.19
CA ARG A 22 2.57 -5.74 -11.83
C ARG A 22 2.43 -4.34 -11.23
N PHE A 23 1.28 -4.00 -10.65
CA PHE A 23 1.01 -2.69 -10.07
C PHE A 23 0.73 -2.78 -8.56
N PRO A 24 1.77 -2.64 -7.72
CA PRO A 24 1.59 -2.58 -6.28
C PRO A 24 0.97 -1.25 -5.84
N PHE A 25 0.18 -1.28 -4.77
CA PHE A 25 -0.30 -0.07 -4.11
C PHE A 25 0.75 0.42 -3.08
N PRO A 26 1.31 1.63 -3.23
CA PRO A 26 2.39 2.09 -2.35
C PRO A 26 1.94 2.41 -0.92
N ASN A 27 0.66 2.75 -0.74
CA ASN A 27 0.11 3.14 0.57
C ASN A 27 -0.46 1.95 1.36
N TRP A 28 -0.43 0.74 0.80
CA TRP A 28 -1.10 -0.42 1.39
C TRP A 28 -0.06 -1.43 1.86
N PRO A 29 -0.19 -1.97 3.09
CA PRO A 29 0.66 -3.06 3.54
C PRO A 29 0.41 -4.32 2.70
N GLN A 30 1.42 -4.78 1.98
CA GLN A 30 1.40 -6.08 1.31
C GLN A 30 1.42 -7.20 2.35
N GLN A 31 0.52 -8.17 2.22
CA GLN A 31 0.49 -9.36 3.06
C GLN A 31 1.45 -10.42 2.53
N ALA A 32 1.46 -10.62 1.23
CA ALA A 32 2.35 -11.53 0.54
C ALA A 32 2.70 -10.99 -0.84
N SER A 33 3.90 -11.31 -1.32
CA SER A 33 4.28 -11.12 -2.71
C SER A 33 4.80 -12.43 -3.26
N VAL A 34 4.33 -12.82 -4.44
CA VAL A 34 4.67 -14.08 -5.12
C VAL A 34 5.00 -13.77 -6.57
N GLY A 35 6.11 -14.34 -7.06
CA GLY A 35 6.60 -14.13 -8.43
C GLY A 35 7.87 -13.26 -8.47
N SER A 36 8.42 -13.09 -9.67
CA SER A 36 9.66 -12.36 -9.91
C SER A 36 9.56 -11.47 -11.13
N GLY A 37 10.08 -10.24 -11.04
CA GLY A 37 10.10 -9.30 -12.16
C GLY A 37 8.69 -8.84 -12.55
N LEU A 38 8.32 -9.02 -13.82
CA LEU A 38 7.06 -8.54 -14.36
C LEU A 38 5.84 -9.36 -13.93
N ASP A 39 6.02 -10.59 -13.45
CA ASP A 39 4.94 -11.46 -12.96
C ASP A 39 4.76 -11.39 -11.44
N GLN A 40 5.41 -10.42 -10.80
CA GLN A 40 5.27 -10.24 -9.36
C GLN A 40 3.83 -9.83 -9.02
N THR A 41 3.23 -10.65 -8.17
CA THR A 41 1.85 -10.55 -7.71
C THR A 41 1.86 -10.24 -6.23
N PHE A 42 1.01 -9.30 -5.81
CA PHE A 42 0.91 -8.79 -4.46
C PHE A 42 -0.50 -9.07 -3.94
N ALA A 43 -0.59 -9.61 -2.73
CA ALA A 43 -1.84 -9.82 -2.02
C ALA A 43 -1.98 -8.79 -0.89
N TYR A 44 -3.14 -8.16 -0.81
CA TYR A 44 -3.48 -7.14 0.17
C TYR A 44 -4.78 -7.51 0.88
N ASP A 45 -4.71 -7.66 2.20
CA ASP A 45 -5.88 -7.88 3.06
C ASP A 45 -6.47 -6.54 3.52
N PHE A 46 -7.76 -6.30 3.22
CA PHE A 46 -8.44 -5.04 3.57
C PHE A 46 -8.56 -4.80 5.06
N SER A 47 -8.66 -5.86 5.87
CA SER A 47 -8.67 -5.73 7.32
C SER A 47 -7.37 -5.10 7.81
N ASN A 48 -6.24 -5.58 7.27
CA ASN A 48 -4.93 -5.06 7.61
C ASN A 48 -4.68 -3.67 6.99
N VAL A 49 -5.09 -3.46 5.73
CA VAL A 49 -4.98 -2.15 5.05
C VAL A 49 -5.77 -1.08 5.81
N ARG A 50 -7.02 -1.33 6.18
CA ARG A 50 -7.85 -0.36 6.93
C ARG A 50 -7.29 -0.09 8.33
N SER A 51 -6.79 -1.12 9.01
CA SER A 51 -6.11 -0.97 10.30
C SER A 51 -4.85 -0.12 10.18
N HIS A 52 -4.05 -0.35 9.13
CA HIS A 52 -2.83 0.40 8.85
C HIS A 52 -3.13 1.86 8.46
N LEU A 53 -4.10 2.10 7.56
CA LEU A 53 -4.50 3.45 7.15
C LEU A 53 -5.10 4.26 8.31
N ARG A 54 -5.82 3.61 9.24
CA ARG A 54 -6.22 4.25 10.50
C ARG A 54 -5.04 4.58 11.41
N LYS A 55 -3.95 3.80 11.32
CA LYS A 55 -2.77 3.93 12.16
C LYS A 55 -1.67 4.80 11.59
N VAL A 56 -1.59 5.10 10.28
CA VAL A 56 -0.52 5.94 9.72
C VAL A 56 -0.55 7.29 10.43
N PRO A 57 0.32 7.52 11.43
CA PRO A 57 0.42 8.81 12.04
C PRO A 57 1.25 9.65 11.08
N LYS A 58 1.19 10.95 11.26
CA LYS A 58 1.95 12.00 10.57
C LYS A 58 3.48 11.76 10.44
N THR A 59 4.00 10.69 11.03
CA THR A 59 5.40 10.27 11.11
C THR A 59 5.98 9.69 9.80
N LEU A 60 5.19 8.97 8.99
CA LEU A 60 5.68 8.40 7.73
C LEU A 60 6.06 9.49 6.71
N TRP A 61 5.38 10.64 6.76
CA TRP A 61 5.76 11.83 5.99
C TRP A 61 7.10 12.42 6.44
N VAL A 62 7.40 12.42 7.74
CA VAL A 62 8.68 12.93 8.27
C VAL A 62 9.85 12.05 7.83
N ILE A 63 9.67 10.72 7.85
CA ILE A 63 10.73 9.79 7.45
C ILE A 63 10.96 9.83 5.93
N LEU A 64 9.90 9.93 5.13
CA LEU A 64 10.03 10.08 3.68
C LEU A 64 10.68 11.42 3.29
N PHE A 65 10.33 12.52 3.98
CA PHE A 65 11.00 13.82 3.79
C PHE A 65 12.50 13.75 4.12
N LEU A 66 12.87 13.15 5.27
CA LEU A 66 14.27 13.02 5.67
C LEU A 66 15.08 12.13 4.70
N ALA A 67 14.48 11.04 4.21
CA ALA A 67 15.14 10.16 3.24
C ALA A 67 15.37 10.84 1.88
N LEU A 68 14.46 11.70 1.42
CA LEU A 68 14.62 12.48 0.20
C LEU A 68 15.63 13.62 0.36
N SER A 69 15.73 14.24 1.55
CA SER A 69 16.72 15.29 1.84
C SER A 69 18.15 14.77 1.94
N PHE A 70 18.35 13.52 2.35
CA PHE A 70 19.70 12.94 2.48
C PHE A 70 20.26 12.40 1.15
N SER A 71 19.41 12.14 0.15
CA SER A 71 19.82 11.61 -1.16
C SER A 71 20.26 12.69 -2.18
N THR A 72 20.17 13.98 -1.85
CA THR A 72 20.57 15.12 -2.71
C THR A 72 21.79 15.90 -2.15
N ALA A 73 22.54 15.32 -1.20
CA ALA A 73 23.77 15.91 -0.69
C ALA A 73 25.01 15.15 -1.20
#